data_AF-A0A2M7JD10-F1
#
_entry.id   AF-A0A2M7JD10-F1
#
_cell.length_a   1.000
_cell.length_b   1.000
_cell.length_c   1.000
_cell.angle_alpha   90.00
_cell.angle_beta   90.00
_cell.angle_gamma   90.00
#
_symmetry.space_group_name_H-M   'P 1'
#
loop_
_entity.id
_entity.type
_entity.pdbx_description
1 polymer ?
#
loop_
_entity_poly.entity_id
_entity_poly.type
_entity_poly.pdbx_seq_one_letter_code
_entity_poly.pdbx_strand_id
1 'polypeptide(L)'
;IKDFLITASDGKKYKTKMYGLEIIIAVGFRVNSARGTFFRQWAIDRLKEYTVKGFALDDVRLKQGGYKSRYFEELLERIRDIRSSERMLYQKVTDIYATSIDYRKDAKETELFFKTVQNKMHFAISGKTAAEIIAERADSKKPLMGLTNFSGIHPIQRDIYIAKNYLDERELEMLNRIVDAYLSFAEIQAKSEHAMTMKDWIHKLDEYLLLLGKGILKNAGSVRAEEAENKALKEYDKYRQERDKNYISDFDREVKKLSKFIKGNYTQVGHKLRFFGKD
;
A
#
# COMPACT_ATOMS: atom_id res chain seq x y z
N ILE A 1 26.35 25.31 7.75
CA ILE A 1 27.18 25.84 6.65
C ILE A 1 28.46 25.01 6.64
N LYS A 2 28.84 24.44 5.50
CA LYS A 2 30.12 23.73 5.33
C LYS A 2 30.89 24.39 4.19
N ASP A 3 32.18 24.65 4.41
CA ASP A 3 33.06 25.19 3.38
C ASP A 3 33.59 24.03 2.53
N PHE A 4 33.33 24.09 1.22
CA PHE A 4 33.88 23.13 0.26
C PHE A 4 34.73 23.88 -0.78
N LEU A 5 35.79 23.22 -1.25
CA LEU A 5 36.58 23.69 -2.39
C LEU A 5 35.89 23.22 -3.67
N ILE A 6 35.35 24.15 -4.44
CA ILE A 6 34.74 23.86 -5.73
C ILE A 6 35.66 24.45 -6.81
N THR A 7 36.06 23.63 -7.79
CA THR A 7 36.82 24.10 -8.95
C THR A 7 35.85 24.75 -9.91
N ALA A 8 36.02 26.04 -10.19
CA ALA A 8 35.20 26.73 -11.19
C ALA A 8 35.69 26.41 -12.61
N SER A 9 34.94 26.84 -13.62
CA SER A 9 35.23 26.63 -15.05
C SER A 9 36.55 27.26 -15.52
N ASP A 10 37.19 28.09 -14.70
CA ASP A 10 38.52 28.66 -14.90
C ASP A 10 39.66 27.80 -14.32
N GLY A 11 39.35 26.61 -13.79
CA GLY A 11 40.32 25.68 -13.19
C GLY A 11 40.81 26.06 -11.78
N LYS A 12 40.32 27.16 -11.21
CA LYS A 12 40.73 27.62 -9.87
C LYS A 12 39.79 27.10 -8.78
N LYS A 13 40.36 26.77 -7.62
CA LYS A 13 39.62 26.26 -6.45
C LYS A 13 39.20 27.41 -5.55
N TYR A 14 37.91 27.62 -5.42
CA TYR A 14 37.35 28.64 -4.53
C TYR A 14 36.74 28.00 -3.29
N LYS A 15 36.98 28.59 -2.11
CA LYS A 15 36.24 28.25 -0.89
C LYS A 15 34.83 28.81 -1.01
N THR A 16 33.86 27.93 -1.25
CA THR A 16 32.46 28.31 -1.39
C THR A 16 31.65 27.75 -0.24
N LYS A 17 30.81 28.59 0.35
CA LYS A 17 29.86 28.21 1.40
C LYS A 17 28.71 27.43 0.77
N MET A 18 28.55 26.15 1.13
CA MET A 18 27.34 25.41 0.81
C MET A 18 26.31 25.53 1.94
N TYR A 19 25.09 25.90 1.57
CA TYR A 19 23.94 26.00 2.45
C TYR A 19 23.08 24.74 2.29
N GLY A 20 22.59 24.21 3.42
CA GLY A 20 21.63 23.11 3.39
C GLY A 20 20.29 23.56 2.83
N LEU A 21 19.50 22.61 2.31
CA LEU A 21 18.19 22.87 1.73
C LEU A 21 17.27 23.64 2.69
N GLU A 22 17.28 23.30 3.97
CA GLU A 22 16.50 23.97 5.02
C GLU A 22 16.81 25.46 5.12
N ILE A 23 18.10 25.82 5.04
CA ILE A 23 18.54 27.22 5.08
C ILE A 23 18.13 27.94 3.80
N ILE A 24 18.26 27.28 2.65
CA ILE A 24 17.85 27.83 1.35
C ILE A 24 16.35 28.13 1.35
N ILE A 25 15.53 27.18 1.84
CA ILE A 25 14.07 27.36 1.98
C ILE A 25 13.76 28.50 2.95
N ALA A 26 14.36 28.49 4.15
CA ALA A 26 14.09 29.49 5.18
C ALA A 26 14.47 30.92 4.72
N VAL A 27 15.60 31.06 4.05
CA VAL A 27 16.05 32.34 3.47
C VAL A 27 15.13 32.74 2.32
N GLY A 28 14.81 31.82 1.41
CA GLY A 28 13.97 32.07 0.24
C GLY A 28 12.58 32.64 0.58
N PHE A 29 11.99 32.23 1.71
CA PHE A 29 10.72 32.79 2.18
C PHE A 29 10.85 34.14 2.90
N ARG A 30 12.00 34.41 3.54
CA ARG A 30 12.21 35.59 4.40
C ARG A 30 12.81 36.80 3.66
N VAL A 31 13.59 36.59 2.60
CA VAL A 31 14.29 37.69 1.93
C VAL A 31 13.39 38.45 0.96
N ASN A 32 13.44 39.78 1.02
CA ASN A 32 12.70 40.65 0.12
C ASN A 32 13.53 41.04 -1.12
N SER A 33 13.84 40.05 -1.96
CA SER A 33 14.59 40.25 -3.21
C SER A 33 13.81 39.73 -4.42
N ALA A 34 14.21 40.12 -5.63
CA ALA A 34 13.63 39.58 -6.87
C ALA A 34 13.73 38.04 -6.91
N ARG A 35 14.90 37.49 -6.56
CA ARG A 35 15.11 36.03 -6.48
C ARG A 35 14.26 35.36 -5.39
N GLY A 36 14.10 35.99 -4.23
CA GLY A 36 13.20 35.51 -3.17
C GLY A 36 11.74 35.51 -3.62
N THR A 37 11.34 36.49 -4.42
CA THR A 37 9.99 36.57 -4.99
C THR A 37 9.73 35.44 -6.00
N PHE A 38 10.67 35.18 -6.91
CA PHE A 38 10.58 34.02 -7.83
C PHE A 38 10.56 32.69 -7.08
N PHE A 39 11.37 32.53 -6.03
CA PHE A 39 11.36 31.33 -5.20
C PHE A 39 10.00 31.12 -4.54
N ARG A 40 9.41 32.19 -3.96
CA ARG A 40 8.07 32.11 -3.34
C ARG A 40 6.98 31.77 -4.34
N GLN A 41 7.00 32.37 -5.54
CA GLN A 41 6.05 32.01 -6.61
C GLN A 41 6.17 30.53 -6.95
N TRP A 42 7.39 30.06 -7.25
CA TRP A 42 7.64 28.65 -7.56
C TRP A 42 7.19 27.72 -6.42
N ALA A 43 7.52 28.04 -5.16
CA ALA A 43 7.16 27.22 -4.01
C ALA A 43 5.64 27.20 -3.78
N ILE A 44 4.96 28.33 -3.92
CA ILE A 44 3.51 28.42 -3.84
C ILE A 44 2.85 27.58 -4.93
N ASP A 45 3.36 27.60 -6.16
CA ASP A 45 2.80 26.80 -7.24
C ASP A 45 2.95 25.29 -6.97
N ARG A 46 4.10 24.86 -6.45
CA ARG A 46 4.30 23.46 -6.03
C ARG A 46 3.40 23.06 -4.86
N LEU A 47 3.22 23.94 -3.87
CA LEU A 47 2.33 23.68 -2.73
C LEU A 47 0.86 23.65 -3.14
N LYS A 48 0.42 24.54 -4.03
CA LYS A 48 -0.94 24.52 -4.60
C LYS A 48 -1.19 23.23 -5.36
N GLU A 49 -0.24 22.83 -6.20
CA GLU A 49 -0.30 21.57 -6.93
C GLU A 49 -0.42 20.37 -5.98
N TYR A 50 0.40 20.31 -4.95
CA TYR A 50 0.31 19.26 -3.92
C TYR A 50 -1.02 19.29 -3.18
N THR A 51 -1.53 20.47 -2.82
CA THR A 51 -2.78 20.60 -2.06
C THR A 51 -3.99 20.15 -2.86
N VAL A 52 -4.02 20.43 -4.17
CA VAL A 52 -5.14 20.08 -5.05
C VAL A 52 -5.04 18.63 -5.56
N LYS A 53 -3.86 18.20 -6.00
CA LYS A 53 -3.66 16.90 -6.66
C LYS A 53 -3.18 15.79 -5.70
N GLY A 54 -2.68 16.15 -4.52
CA GLY A 54 -2.06 15.22 -3.56
C GLY A 54 -0.60 14.87 -3.85
N PHE A 55 0.00 15.40 -4.93
CA PHE A 55 1.40 15.15 -5.30
C PHE A 55 2.00 16.34 -6.09
N ALA A 56 3.33 16.44 -6.15
CA ALA A 56 4.07 17.38 -7.00
C ALA A 56 5.28 16.66 -7.63
N LEU A 57 5.44 16.79 -8.96
CA LEU A 57 6.50 16.10 -9.73
C LEU A 57 7.21 17.09 -10.68
N ASP A 58 8.48 16.81 -10.97
CA ASP A 58 9.29 17.55 -11.94
C ASP A 58 9.43 16.71 -13.22
N ASP A 59 8.46 16.83 -14.12
CA ASP A 59 8.37 16.02 -15.33
C ASP A 59 9.56 16.20 -16.27
N VAL A 60 10.11 17.42 -16.36
CA VAL A 60 11.23 17.74 -17.25
C VAL A 60 12.48 17.02 -16.76
N ARG A 61 12.77 17.09 -15.46
CA ARG A 61 13.91 16.41 -14.85
C ARG A 61 13.76 14.89 -14.89
N LEU A 62 12.53 14.38 -14.76
CA LEU A 62 12.24 12.95 -14.86
C LEU A 62 12.47 12.43 -16.29
N LYS A 63 11.99 13.14 -17.32
CA LYS A 63 12.20 12.79 -18.74
C LYS A 63 13.67 12.83 -19.17
N GLN A 64 14.48 13.67 -18.54
CA GLN A 64 15.92 13.82 -18.84
C GLN A 64 16.82 12.84 -18.08
N GLY A 65 16.26 11.79 -17.44
CA GLY A 65 17.04 10.74 -16.77
C GLY A 65 17.54 11.12 -15.38
N GLY A 66 16.77 11.91 -14.63
CA GLY A 66 17.09 12.33 -13.25
C GLY A 66 17.56 11.19 -12.33
N TYR A 67 18.46 11.53 -11.40
CA TYR A 67 19.13 10.67 -10.39
C TYR A 67 18.53 9.27 -10.17
N LYS A 68 19.28 8.25 -10.66
CA LYS A 68 19.29 6.81 -10.33
C LYS A 68 17.93 6.09 -10.23
N SER A 69 17.81 5.00 -11.01
CA SER A 69 16.80 3.92 -11.01
C SER A 69 15.92 3.82 -9.74
N ARG A 70 16.56 3.78 -8.56
CA ARG A 70 15.92 3.64 -7.26
C ARG A 70 14.83 4.68 -6.94
N TYR A 71 14.98 5.95 -7.33
CA TYR A 71 13.94 6.96 -7.07
C TYR A 71 12.70 6.74 -7.95
N PHE A 72 12.92 6.32 -9.20
CA PHE A 72 11.83 6.02 -10.13
C PHE A 72 11.14 4.71 -9.78
N GLU A 73 11.90 3.70 -9.36
CA GLU A 73 11.40 2.45 -8.79
C GLU A 73 10.50 2.71 -7.58
N GLU A 74 10.96 3.51 -6.62
CA GLU A 74 10.16 3.89 -5.43
C GLU A 74 8.89 4.67 -5.81
N LEU A 75 8.97 5.58 -6.80
CA LEU A 75 7.80 6.30 -7.29
C LEU A 75 6.80 5.36 -7.96
N LEU A 76 7.27 4.40 -8.77
CA LEU A 76 6.44 3.38 -9.40
C LEU A 76 5.82 2.44 -8.37
N GLU A 77 6.55 2.05 -7.33
CA GLU A 77 6.04 1.27 -6.20
C GLU A 77 4.96 2.02 -5.45
N ARG A 78 5.18 3.30 -5.09
CA ARG A 78 4.15 4.13 -4.43
C ARG A 78 2.91 4.32 -5.30
N ILE A 79 3.08 4.58 -6.60
CA ILE A 79 1.95 4.67 -7.54
C ILE A 79 1.23 3.31 -7.61
N ARG A 80 1.96 2.20 -7.63
CA ARG A 80 1.39 0.85 -7.61
C ARG A 80 0.63 0.60 -6.32
N ASP A 81 1.14 1.00 -5.16
CA ASP A 81 0.46 0.86 -3.86
C ASP A 81 -0.82 1.69 -3.77
N ILE A 82 -0.80 2.93 -4.30
CA ILE A 82 -1.99 3.77 -4.42
C ILE A 82 -3.02 3.09 -5.35
N ARG A 83 -2.56 2.54 -6.48
CA ARG A 83 -3.40 1.83 -7.46
C ARG A 83 -3.87 0.46 -6.98
N SER A 84 -3.13 -0.21 -6.09
CA SER A 84 -3.43 -1.55 -5.56
C SER A 84 -4.44 -1.54 -4.42
N SER A 85 -4.92 -0.35 -4.03
CA SER A 85 -6.17 -0.24 -3.28
C SER A 85 -7.28 -0.94 -4.08
N GLU A 86 -7.87 -1.97 -3.48
CA GLU A 86 -8.75 -2.92 -4.16
C GLU A 86 -9.96 -2.23 -4.81
N ARG A 87 -10.42 -1.14 -4.19
CA ARG A 87 -11.46 -0.27 -4.72
C ARG A 87 -11.06 0.33 -6.07
N MET A 88 -9.86 0.88 -6.23
CA MET A 88 -9.43 1.49 -7.50
C MET A 88 -9.15 0.45 -8.57
N LEU A 89 -8.59 -0.71 -8.19
CA LEU A 89 -8.28 -1.79 -9.11
C LEU A 89 -9.54 -2.33 -9.79
N TYR A 90 -10.52 -2.76 -9.00
CA TYR A 90 -11.77 -3.30 -9.53
C TYR A 90 -12.69 -2.21 -10.08
N GLN A 91 -12.60 -0.95 -9.61
CA GLN A 91 -13.31 0.16 -10.26
C GLN A 91 -12.83 0.38 -11.69
N LYS A 92 -11.52 0.39 -11.96
CA LYS A 92 -11.00 0.55 -13.33
C LYS A 92 -11.42 -0.61 -14.24
N VAL A 93 -11.39 -1.81 -13.70
CA VAL A 93 -11.89 -3.02 -14.37
C VAL A 93 -13.39 -2.86 -14.67
N THR A 94 -14.16 -2.38 -13.71
CA THR A 94 -15.60 -2.05 -13.87
C THR A 94 -15.83 -0.97 -14.93
N ASP A 95 -15.01 0.07 -15.00
CA ASP A 95 -15.17 1.18 -15.95
C ASP A 95 -15.05 0.70 -17.41
N ILE A 96 -14.11 -0.21 -17.67
CA ILE A 96 -13.99 -0.84 -19.00
C ILE A 96 -15.19 -1.74 -19.26
N TYR A 97 -15.59 -2.58 -18.31
CA TYR A 97 -16.69 -3.51 -18.53
C TYR A 97 -18.06 -2.85 -18.56
N ALA A 98 -18.20 -1.65 -18.01
CA ALA A 98 -19.37 -0.81 -18.22
C ALA A 98 -19.52 -0.38 -19.69
N THR A 99 -18.46 -0.49 -20.51
CA THR A 99 -18.53 -0.29 -21.98
C THR A 99 -19.09 -1.50 -22.73
N SER A 100 -19.27 -2.64 -22.07
CA SER A 100 -19.85 -3.83 -22.71
C SER A 100 -21.30 -3.62 -23.07
N ILE A 101 -21.68 -4.14 -24.24
CA ILE A 101 -23.05 -4.01 -24.78
C ILE A 101 -24.09 -4.62 -23.83
N ASP A 102 -23.73 -5.71 -23.15
CA ASP A 102 -24.60 -6.49 -22.28
C ASP A 102 -24.46 -6.14 -20.78
N TYR A 103 -23.70 -5.10 -20.43
CA TYR A 103 -23.50 -4.69 -19.04
C TYR A 103 -24.78 -4.14 -18.41
N ARG A 104 -25.14 -4.68 -17.25
CA ARG A 104 -26.26 -4.19 -16.43
C ARG A 104 -25.84 -4.19 -14.96
N LYS A 105 -25.81 -3.01 -14.34
CA LYS A 105 -25.28 -2.81 -12.97
C LYS A 105 -25.86 -3.77 -11.92
N ASP A 106 -27.17 -4.02 -11.98
CA ASP A 106 -27.89 -4.82 -10.98
C ASP A 106 -28.21 -6.24 -11.47
N ALA A 107 -27.51 -6.72 -12.50
CA ALA A 107 -27.74 -8.03 -13.09
C ALA A 107 -26.86 -9.11 -12.45
N LYS A 108 -27.45 -10.29 -12.20
CA LYS A 108 -26.72 -11.45 -11.64
C LYS A 108 -25.54 -11.87 -12.52
N GLU A 109 -25.68 -11.68 -13.83
CA GLU A 109 -24.63 -11.95 -14.82
C GLU A 109 -23.40 -11.09 -14.58
N THR A 110 -23.57 -9.81 -14.21
CA THR A 110 -22.48 -8.88 -13.90
C THR A 110 -21.79 -9.26 -12.59
N GLU A 111 -22.53 -9.65 -11.56
CA GLU A 111 -21.94 -10.17 -10.32
C GLU A 111 -21.10 -11.44 -10.56
N LEU A 112 -21.65 -12.39 -11.31
CA LEU A 112 -20.97 -13.64 -11.67
C LEU A 112 -19.71 -13.36 -12.49
N PHE A 113 -19.79 -12.40 -13.41
CA PHE A 113 -18.66 -11.97 -14.21
C PHE A 113 -17.51 -11.44 -13.35
N PHE A 114 -17.77 -10.53 -12.40
CA PHE A 114 -16.72 -10.00 -11.51
C PHE A 114 -16.11 -11.09 -10.63
N LYS A 115 -16.93 -12.00 -10.09
CA LYS A 115 -16.46 -13.18 -9.35
C LYS A 115 -15.56 -14.06 -10.22
N THR A 116 -15.91 -14.24 -11.49
CA THR A 116 -15.13 -15.05 -12.44
C THR A 116 -13.78 -14.40 -12.75
N VAL A 117 -13.77 -13.11 -13.06
CA VAL A 117 -12.53 -12.35 -13.34
C VAL A 117 -11.61 -12.36 -12.12
N GLN A 118 -12.14 -12.08 -10.92
CA GLN A 118 -11.37 -12.11 -9.69
C GLN A 118 -10.72 -13.48 -9.45
N ASN A 119 -11.48 -14.57 -9.57
CA ASN A 119 -10.93 -15.92 -9.36
C ASN A 119 -9.90 -16.30 -10.43
N LYS A 120 -10.08 -15.89 -11.69
CA LYS A 120 -9.06 -16.10 -12.74
C LYS A 120 -7.76 -15.37 -12.44
N MET A 121 -7.83 -14.13 -11.98
CA MET A 121 -6.65 -13.35 -11.60
C MET A 121 -5.92 -13.97 -10.41
N HIS A 122 -6.64 -14.36 -9.36
CA HIS A 122 -6.04 -15.05 -8.21
C HIS A 122 -5.40 -16.39 -8.59
N PHE A 123 -6.07 -17.16 -9.45
CA PHE A 123 -5.57 -18.45 -9.91
C PHE A 123 -4.32 -18.32 -10.78
N ALA A 124 -4.26 -17.33 -11.67
CA ALA A 124 -3.11 -17.08 -12.52
C ALA A 124 -1.80 -16.83 -11.73
N ILE A 125 -1.91 -16.43 -10.47
CA ILE A 125 -0.79 -16.01 -9.64
C ILE A 125 -0.45 -17.07 -8.60
N SER A 126 -1.47 -17.57 -7.90
CA SER A 126 -1.32 -18.46 -6.75
C SER A 126 -1.66 -19.92 -7.06
N GLY A 127 -2.22 -20.20 -8.24
CA GLY A 127 -2.80 -21.50 -8.60
C GLY A 127 -4.10 -21.83 -7.83
N LYS A 128 -4.68 -20.85 -7.13
CA LYS A 128 -5.82 -21.01 -6.22
C LYS A 128 -6.88 -19.94 -6.48
N THR A 129 -8.14 -20.30 -6.28
CA THR A 129 -9.27 -19.36 -6.24
C THR A 129 -9.23 -18.49 -4.98
N ALA A 130 -10.02 -17.41 -4.94
CA ALA A 130 -10.09 -16.54 -3.77
C ALA A 130 -10.49 -17.31 -2.49
N ALA A 131 -11.47 -18.21 -2.61
CA ALA A 131 -11.92 -19.06 -1.50
C ALA A 131 -10.81 -20.01 -1.02
N GLU A 132 -10.07 -20.63 -1.94
CA GLU A 132 -8.96 -21.53 -1.59
C GLU A 132 -7.80 -20.77 -0.92
N ILE A 133 -7.48 -19.56 -1.39
CA ILE A 133 -6.47 -18.70 -0.75
C ILE A 133 -6.86 -18.41 0.70
N ILE A 134 -8.08 -17.93 0.93
CA ILE A 134 -8.57 -17.60 2.27
C ILE A 134 -8.59 -18.85 3.15
N ALA A 135 -9.17 -19.93 2.63
CA ALA A 135 -9.28 -21.18 3.37
C ALA A 135 -7.92 -21.77 3.71
N GLU A 136 -6.89 -21.62 2.89
CA GLU A 136 -5.57 -22.17 3.20
C GLU A 136 -4.74 -21.24 4.10
N ARG A 137 -4.81 -19.93 3.88
CA ARG A 137 -3.87 -18.97 4.47
C ARG A 137 -4.34 -18.32 5.76
N ALA A 138 -5.65 -18.25 6.00
CA ALA A 138 -6.21 -17.73 7.24
C ALA A 138 -5.86 -18.65 8.42
N ASP A 139 -5.00 -18.16 9.32
CA ASP A 139 -4.49 -18.92 10.46
C ASP A 139 -4.16 -18.00 11.64
N SER A 140 -4.89 -18.13 12.75
CA SER A 140 -4.72 -17.33 13.97
C SER A 140 -3.34 -17.41 14.59
N LYS A 141 -2.59 -18.50 14.34
CA LYS A 141 -1.25 -18.71 14.89
C LYS A 141 -0.17 -17.92 14.14
N LYS A 142 -0.47 -17.45 12.93
CA LYS A 142 0.46 -16.62 12.15
C LYS A 142 0.38 -15.16 12.59
N PRO A 143 1.48 -14.39 12.46
CA PRO A 143 1.42 -12.95 12.61
C PRO A 143 0.29 -12.36 11.75
N LEU A 144 -0.54 -11.51 12.36
CA LEU A 144 -1.66 -10.84 11.68
C LEU A 144 -2.60 -11.80 10.94
N MET A 145 -2.72 -13.04 11.43
CA MET A 145 -3.48 -14.14 10.82
C MET A 145 -3.02 -14.59 9.42
N GLY A 146 -1.81 -14.21 9.01
CA GLY A 146 -1.33 -14.43 7.65
C GLY A 146 -1.75 -13.35 6.66
N LEU A 147 -2.41 -12.27 7.11
CA LEU A 147 -2.64 -11.10 6.27
C LEU A 147 -1.34 -10.29 6.12
N THR A 148 -1.05 -9.89 4.89
CA THR A 148 0.12 -9.12 4.46
C THR A 148 -0.27 -7.72 4.00
N ASN A 149 -1.46 -7.56 3.42
CA ASN A 149 -1.90 -6.32 2.79
C ASN A 149 -3.24 -5.86 3.39
N PHE A 150 -3.24 -4.92 4.33
CA PHE A 150 -4.48 -4.33 4.85
C PHE A 150 -4.21 -2.92 5.39
N SER A 151 -5.28 -2.15 5.60
CA SER A 151 -5.16 -0.78 6.14
C SER A 151 -5.19 -0.80 7.66
N GLY A 152 -4.28 -0.05 8.28
CA GLY A 152 -4.20 0.08 9.73
C GLY A 152 -3.14 -0.83 10.36
N ILE A 153 -3.13 -0.89 11.69
CA ILE A 153 -2.10 -1.61 12.47
C ILE A 153 -2.48 -3.09 12.66
N HIS A 154 -3.78 -3.37 12.76
CA HIS A 154 -4.31 -4.71 12.95
C HIS A 154 -5.46 -4.96 11.97
N PRO A 155 -5.60 -6.21 11.48
CA PRO A 155 -6.69 -6.56 10.58
C PRO A 155 -8.03 -6.44 11.31
N ILE A 156 -9.02 -5.94 10.59
CA ILE A 156 -10.41 -5.95 11.03
C ILE A 156 -11.20 -7.04 10.29
N GLN A 157 -12.39 -7.36 10.79
CA GLN A 157 -13.17 -8.49 10.27
C GLN A 157 -13.40 -8.42 8.75
N ARG A 158 -13.60 -7.23 8.16
CA ARG A 158 -13.76 -7.13 6.69
C ARG A 158 -12.53 -7.60 5.92
N ASP A 159 -11.34 -7.44 6.51
CA ASP A 159 -10.07 -7.69 5.82
C ASP A 159 -9.82 -9.19 5.64
N ILE A 160 -10.40 -10.04 6.49
CA ILE A 160 -10.22 -11.51 6.46
C ILE A 160 -10.99 -12.18 5.31
N TYR A 161 -11.97 -11.48 4.73
CA TYR A 161 -12.76 -11.98 3.61
C TYR A 161 -12.14 -11.64 2.26
N ILE A 162 -11.02 -10.90 2.25
CA ILE A 162 -10.36 -10.42 1.05
C ILE A 162 -9.15 -11.31 0.76
N ALA A 163 -9.24 -12.13 -0.29
CA ALA A 163 -8.17 -13.06 -0.67
C ALA A 163 -6.84 -12.36 -0.99
N LYS A 164 -6.89 -11.16 -1.61
CA LYS A 164 -5.71 -10.32 -1.89
C LYS A 164 -4.87 -10.04 -0.65
N ASN A 165 -5.53 -9.90 0.51
CA ASN A 165 -4.86 -9.55 1.75
C ASN A 165 -3.98 -10.68 2.28
N TYR A 166 -4.12 -11.89 1.74
CA TYR A 166 -3.30 -13.05 2.05
C TYR A 166 -2.20 -13.33 1.00
N LEU A 167 -2.10 -12.53 -0.05
CA LEU A 167 -1.05 -12.68 -1.08
C LEU A 167 0.29 -12.16 -0.57
N ASP A 168 1.37 -12.89 -0.85
CA ASP A 168 2.70 -12.36 -0.54
C ASP A 168 3.09 -11.19 -1.46
N GLU A 169 4.21 -10.54 -1.16
CA GLU A 169 4.69 -9.36 -1.90
C GLU A 169 4.90 -9.65 -3.40
N ARG A 170 5.42 -10.84 -3.74
CA ARG A 170 5.69 -11.22 -5.14
C ARG A 170 4.39 -11.53 -5.88
N GLU A 171 3.46 -12.22 -5.23
CA GLU A 171 2.15 -12.51 -5.77
C GLU A 171 1.33 -11.23 -5.99
N LEU A 172 1.36 -10.31 -5.01
CA LEU A 172 0.68 -9.02 -5.13
C LEU A 172 1.29 -8.16 -6.24
N GLU A 173 2.61 -8.11 -6.32
CA GLU A 173 3.28 -7.42 -7.42
C GLU A 173 2.86 -8.00 -8.78
N MET A 174 2.86 -9.32 -8.92
CA MET A 174 2.43 -9.99 -10.14
C MET A 174 0.96 -9.70 -10.46
N LEU A 175 0.08 -9.68 -9.44
CA LEU A 175 -1.33 -9.32 -9.60
C LEU A 175 -1.48 -7.93 -10.20
N ASN A 176 -0.81 -6.95 -9.60
CA ASN A 176 -0.86 -5.57 -10.05
C ASN A 176 -0.37 -5.44 -11.50
N ARG A 177 0.73 -6.13 -11.86
CA ARG A 177 1.26 -6.13 -13.23
C ARG A 177 0.30 -6.73 -14.25
N ILE A 178 -0.32 -7.87 -13.94
CA ILE A 178 -1.28 -8.52 -14.83
C ILE A 178 -2.50 -7.62 -15.02
N VAL A 179 -3.03 -7.04 -13.94
CA VAL A 179 -4.20 -6.17 -14.03
C VAL A 179 -3.90 -4.89 -14.81
N ASP A 180 -2.77 -4.22 -14.55
CA ASP A 180 -2.37 -3.01 -15.29
C ASP A 180 -2.24 -3.29 -16.80
N ALA A 181 -1.64 -4.42 -17.15
CA ALA A 181 -1.45 -4.79 -18.55
C ALA A 181 -2.76 -5.20 -19.23
N TYR A 182 -3.65 -5.90 -18.52
CA TYR A 182 -4.98 -6.22 -19.01
C TYR A 182 -5.86 -4.97 -19.19
N LEU A 183 -5.79 -4.01 -18.26
CA LEU A 183 -6.48 -2.72 -18.40
C LEU A 183 -5.99 -1.95 -19.64
N SER A 184 -4.68 -1.96 -19.87
CA SER A 184 -4.07 -1.32 -21.05
C SER A 184 -4.54 -1.98 -22.35
N PHE A 185 -4.60 -3.32 -22.37
CA PHE A 185 -5.17 -4.08 -23.49
C PHE A 185 -6.63 -3.69 -23.72
N ALA A 186 -7.42 -3.63 -22.66
CA ALA A 186 -8.84 -3.35 -22.74
C ALA A 186 -9.13 -1.90 -23.17
N GLU A 187 -8.30 -0.93 -22.76
CA GLU A 187 -8.36 0.44 -23.27
C GLU A 187 -8.07 0.52 -24.77
N ILE A 188 -7.11 -0.26 -25.28
CA ILE A 188 -6.82 -0.34 -26.73
C ILE A 188 -8.03 -0.90 -27.50
N GLN A 189 -8.66 -1.96 -26.98
CA GLN A 189 -9.85 -2.55 -27.61
C GLN A 189 -11.02 -1.55 -27.64
N ALA A 190 -11.27 -0.87 -26.52
CA ALA A 190 -12.32 0.16 -26.44
C ALA A 190 -12.07 1.33 -27.42
N LYS A 191 -10.82 1.81 -27.53
CA LYS A 191 -10.44 2.86 -28.49
C LYS A 191 -10.51 2.42 -29.96
N SER A 192 -10.41 1.12 -30.21
CA SER A 192 -10.49 0.56 -31.56
C SER A 192 -11.94 0.32 -32.00
N GLU A 193 -12.94 0.83 -31.26
CA GLU A 193 -14.38 0.69 -31.54
C GLU A 193 -14.87 -0.77 -31.65
N HIS A 194 -14.14 -1.72 -31.05
CA HIS A 194 -14.58 -3.11 -30.98
C HIS A 194 -15.55 -3.26 -29.81
N ALA A 195 -16.84 -3.28 -30.12
CA ALA A 195 -17.86 -3.53 -29.11
C ALA A 195 -17.76 -5.00 -28.63
N MET A 196 -17.62 -5.19 -27.32
CA MET A 196 -17.40 -6.51 -26.71
C MET A 196 -18.47 -6.80 -25.65
N THR A 197 -18.90 -8.06 -25.57
CA THR A 197 -19.74 -8.53 -24.46
C THR A 197 -18.88 -8.89 -23.24
N MET A 198 -19.49 -8.99 -22.06
CA MET A 198 -18.83 -9.48 -20.85
C MET A 198 -18.21 -10.88 -21.08
N LYS A 199 -18.84 -11.73 -21.89
CA LYS A 199 -18.30 -13.05 -22.24
C LYS A 199 -17.04 -12.94 -23.10
N ASP A 200 -17.00 -12.03 -24.06
CA ASP A 200 -15.82 -11.80 -24.90
C ASP A 200 -14.64 -11.31 -24.07
N TRP A 201 -14.90 -10.47 -23.07
CA TRP A 201 -13.88 -10.01 -22.13
C TRP A 201 -13.27 -11.13 -21.29
N ILE A 202 -14.09 -12.08 -20.83
CA ILE A 202 -13.59 -13.29 -20.14
C ILE A 202 -12.70 -14.11 -21.08
N HIS A 203 -13.14 -14.32 -22.33
CA HIS A 203 -12.36 -15.08 -23.30
C HIS A 203 -11.00 -14.41 -23.60
N LYS A 204 -11.01 -13.09 -23.80
CA LYS A 204 -9.76 -12.32 -24.00
C LYS A 204 -8.86 -12.32 -22.77
N LEU A 205 -9.42 -12.33 -21.57
CA LEU A 205 -8.63 -12.51 -20.36
C LEU A 205 -7.95 -13.88 -20.35
N ASP A 206 -8.64 -14.96 -20.73
CA ASP A 206 -8.05 -16.30 -20.80
C ASP A 206 -6.92 -16.39 -21.84
N GLU A 207 -7.12 -15.84 -23.04
CA GLU A 207 -6.06 -15.71 -24.06
C GLU A 207 -4.84 -14.95 -23.52
N TYR A 208 -5.09 -13.84 -22.82
CA TYR A 208 -4.04 -12.99 -22.28
C TYR A 208 -3.24 -13.69 -21.18
N LEU A 209 -3.92 -14.38 -20.26
CA LEU A 209 -3.26 -15.14 -19.19
C LEU A 209 -2.43 -16.31 -19.75
N LEU A 210 -2.91 -16.98 -20.80
CA LEU A 210 -2.13 -18.00 -21.51
C LEU A 210 -0.87 -17.44 -22.16
N LEU A 211 -0.96 -16.29 -22.81
CA LEU A 211 0.19 -15.63 -23.42
C LEU A 211 1.29 -15.32 -22.40
N LEU A 212 0.89 -14.97 -21.16
CA LEU A 212 1.80 -14.74 -20.04
C LEU A 212 2.35 -16.04 -19.41
N GLY A 213 2.01 -17.21 -19.95
CA GLY A 213 2.40 -18.51 -19.40
C GLY A 213 1.75 -18.82 -18.05
N LYS A 214 0.62 -18.17 -17.73
CA LYS A 214 -0.12 -18.42 -16.49
C LYS A 214 -1.16 -19.51 -16.66
N GLY A 215 -1.47 -20.22 -15.58
CA GLY A 215 -2.53 -21.21 -15.57
C GLY A 215 -3.90 -20.54 -15.70
N ILE A 216 -4.80 -21.15 -16.49
CA ILE A 216 -6.21 -20.74 -16.53
C ILE A 216 -7.02 -21.57 -15.54
N LEU A 217 -7.88 -20.90 -14.79
CA LEU A 217 -8.92 -21.53 -13.99
C LEU A 217 -9.97 -22.17 -14.91
N LYS A 218 -10.00 -23.51 -14.96
CA LYS A 218 -10.93 -24.30 -15.79
C LYS A 218 -12.19 -24.75 -15.04
N ASN A 219 -12.19 -24.70 -13.71
CA ASN A 219 -13.30 -25.12 -12.85
C ASN A 219 -13.56 -24.07 -11.75
N ALA A 220 -14.60 -24.25 -10.94
CA ALA A 220 -14.96 -23.30 -9.88
C ALA A 220 -14.05 -23.35 -8.63
N GLY A 221 -12.94 -24.10 -8.68
CA GLY A 221 -12.15 -24.44 -7.50
C GLY A 221 -12.74 -25.60 -6.69
N SER A 222 -12.07 -25.94 -5.60
CA SER A 222 -12.43 -27.05 -4.69
C SER A 222 -13.13 -26.60 -3.41
N VAL A 223 -13.02 -25.32 -3.04
CA VAL A 223 -13.53 -24.78 -1.77
C VAL A 223 -14.70 -23.84 -2.02
N ARG A 224 -15.77 -23.99 -1.23
CA ARG A 224 -16.93 -23.07 -1.26
C ARG A 224 -16.59 -21.76 -0.55
N ALA A 225 -17.06 -20.63 -1.08
CA ALA A 225 -16.84 -19.31 -0.49
C ALA A 225 -17.31 -19.24 0.97
N GLU A 226 -18.52 -19.73 1.26
CA GLU A 226 -19.08 -19.77 2.61
C GLU A 226 -18.21 -20.58 3.59
N GLU A 227 -17.59 -21.67 3.14
CA GLU A 227 -16.69 -22.47 3.97
C GLU A 227 -15.40 -21.71 4.30
N ALA A 228 -14.83 -21.04 3.30
CA ALA A 228 -13.65 -20.19 3.48
C ALA A 228 -13.92 -19.01 4.42
N GLU A 229 -15.05 -18.32 4.26
CA GLU A 229 -15.46 -17.20 5.12
C GLU A 229 -15.69 -17.64 6.56
N ASN A 230 -16.39 -18.76 6.77
CA ASN A 230 -16.62 -19.32 8.09
C ASN A 230 -15.31 -19.73 8.77
N LYS A 231 -14.36 -20.31 8.02
CA LYS A 231 -13.04 -20.62 8.55
C LYS A 231 -12.29 -19.35 8.95
N ALA A 232 -12.24 -18.35 8.07
CA ALA A 232 -11.55 -17.09 8.32
C ALA A 232 -12.10 -16.38 9.56
N LEU A 233 -13.43 -16.37 9.73
CA LEU A 233 -14.09 -15.81 10.91
C LEU A 233 -13.70 -16.54 12.21
N LYS A 234 -13.72 -17.87 12.20
CA LYS A 234 -13.29 -18.66 13.37
C LYS A 234 -11.83 -18.40 13.77
N GLU A 235 -10.94 -18.27 12.79
CA GLU A 235 -9.55 -17.90 13.04
C GLU A 235 -9.44 -16.44 13.53
N TYR A 236 -10.29 -15.54 13.04
CA TYR A 236 -10.31 -14.14 13.48
C TYR A 236 -10.72 -14.00 14.94
N ASP A 237 -11.73 -14.76 15.37
CA ASP A 237 -12.17 -14.74 16.77
C ASP A 237 -11.06 -15.24 17.71
N LYS A 238 -10.34 -16.30 17.34
CA LYS A 238 -9.17 -16.78 18.10
C LYS A 238 -8.07 -15.73 18.19
N TYR A 239 -7.69 -15.16 17.04
CA TYR A 239 -6.66 -14.11 16.96
C TYR A 239 -7.04 -12.89 17.81
N ARG A 240 -8.30 -12.46 17.72
CA ARG A 240 -8.82 -11.33 18.50
C ARG A 240 -8.75 -11.62 20.00
N GLN A 241 -9.16 -12.80 20.44
CA GLN A 241 -9.08 -13.17 21.86
C GLN A 241 -7.64 -13.20 22.38
N GLU A 242 -6.70 -13.75 21.61
CA GLU A 242 -5.28 -13.75 21.99
C GLU A 242 -4.69 -12.34 22.02
N ARG A 243 -5.04 -11.51 21.04
CA ARG A 243 -4.62 -10.11 20.99
C ARG A 243 -5.17 -9.33 22.18
N ASP A 244 -6.45 -9.47 22.49
CA ASP A 244 -7.10 -8.75 23.58
C ASP A 244 -6.53 -9.21 24.96
N LYS A 245 -6.15 -10.48 25.11
CA LYS A 245 -5.41 -10.98 26.30
C LYS A 245 -4.01 -10.37 26.44
N ASN A 246 -3.31 -10.18 25.32
CA ASN A 246 -1.95 -9.64 25.28
C ASN A 246 -1.92 -8.10 25.17
N TYR A 247 -3.08 -7.46 25.09
CA TYR A 247 -3.19 -6.02 24.96
C TYR A 247 -2.82 -5.36 26.29
N ILE A 248 -1.74 -4.58 26.28
CA ILE A 248 -1.33 -3.75 27.40
C ILE A 248 -1.67 -2.32 27.01
N SER A 249 -2.68 -1.74 27.65
CA SER A 249 -3.10 -0.35 27.44
C SER A 249 -1.96 0.61 27.79
N ASP A 250 -1.95 1.79 27.20
CA ASP A 250 -1.05 2.87 27.63
C ASP A 250 -1.27 3.21 29.11
N PHE A 251 -2.50 3.06 29.61
CA PHE A 251 -2.79 3.13 31.03
C PHE A 251 -2.05 2.06 31.84
N ASP A 252 -2.07 0.80 31.39
CA ASP A 252 -1.37 -0.31 32.05
C ASP A 252 0.16 -0.10 32.04
N ARG A 253 0.70 0.50 30.97
CA ARG A 253 2.11 0.89 30.87
C ARG A 253 2.45 1.98 31.88
N GLU A 254 1.62 3.01 32.01
CA GLU A 254 1.84 4.09 32.98
C GLU A 254 1.68 3.61 34.42
N VAL A 255 0.70 2.75 34.71
CA VAL A 255 0.56 2.09 36.03
C VAL A 255 1.77 1.21 36.35
N LYS A 256 2.33 0.49 35.37
CA LYS A 256 3.59 -0.25 35.56
C LYS A 256 4.78 0.66 35.83
N LYS A 257 4.90 1.81 35.16
CA LYS A 257 5.97 2.80 35.44
C LYS A 257 5.82 3.39 36.84
N LEU A 258 4.61 3.80 37.22
CA LEU A 258 4.28 4.33 38.54
C LEU A 258 4.56 3.31 39.65
N SER A 259 4.14 2.06 39.47
CA SER A 259 4.41 1.00 40.47
C SER A 259 5.90 0.67 40.60
N LYS A 260 6.69 0.75 39.52
CA LYS A 260 8.16 0.62 39.57
C LYS A 260 8.80 1.79 40.32
N PHE A 261 8.30 3.01 40.10
CA PHE A 261 8.75 4.21 40.79
C PHE A 261 8.44 4.16 42.29
N ILE A 262 7.23 3.74 42.65
CA ILE A 262 6.79 3.55 44.04
C ILE A 262 7.64 2.48 44.73
N LYS A 263 7.87 1.31 44.11
CA LYS A 263 8.76 0.26 44.66
C LYS A 263 10.21 0.72 44.81
N GLY A 264 10.73 1.53 43.90
CA GLY A 264 12.05 2.13 44.00
C GLY A 264 12.19 3.05 45.23
N ASN A 265 11.17 3.84 45.52
CA ASN A 265 11.17 4.77 46.65
C ASN A 265 10.98 4.07 48.01
N TYR A 266 10.15 3.03 48.12
CA TYR A 266 10.03 2.26 49.37
C TYR A 266 11.33 1.53 49.75
N THR A 267 12.11 1.07 48.77
CA THR A 267 13.42 0.44 49.01
C THR A 267 14.47 1.44 49.54
N GLN A 268 14.40 2.71 49.11
CA GLN A 268 15.27 3.77 49.64
C GLN A 268 14.85 4.25 51.04
N VAL A 269 13.54 4.33 51.32
CA VAL A 269 13.03 4.75 52.64
C VAL A 269 13.25 3.65 53.69
N GLY A 270 13.11 2.36 53.32
CA GLY A 270 13.45 1.23 54.20
C GLY A 270 14.93 1.15 54.58
N HIS A 271 15.82 1.61 53.71
CA HIS A 271 17.26 1.73 54.02
C HIS A 271 17.58 2.91 54.95
N LYS A 272 16.78 4.00 54.94
CA LYS A 272 16.94 5.14 55.86
C LYS A 272 16.36 4.88 57.25
N LEU A 273 15.32 4.06 57.38
CA LEU A 273 14.70 3.76 58.68
C LEU A 273 15.47 2.74 59.53
N ARG A 274 16.44 2.00 58.96
CA ARG A 274 17.33 1.11 59.74
C ARG A 274 18.45 1.84 60.50
N PHE A 275 18.62 3.14 60.31
CA PHE A 275 19.66 3.94 60.98
C PHE A 275 19.18 4.73 62.22
N PHE A 276 17.88 4.67 62.57
CA PHE A 276 17.30 5.43 63.68
C PHE A 276 16.63 4.57 64.77
N GLY A 277 17.10 3.34 64.95
CA GLY A 277 16.55 2.44 65.98
C GLY A 277 17.60 1.51 66.54
N LYS A 278 18.52 2.07 67.32
CA LYS A 278 19.25 1.43 68.42
C LYS A 278 20.02 2.53 69.16
N ASP A 279 19.43 2.94 70.28
CA ASP A 279 20.17 3.50 71.41
C ASP A 279 21.26 2.51 71.88
#